data_AF-A0A059WKY6-F1
#
_entry.id   AF-A0A059WKY6-F1
#
_cell.length_a   1.000
_cell.length_b   1.000
_cell.length_c   1.000
_cell.angle_alpha   90.00
_cell.angle_beta   90.00
_cell.angle_gamma   90.00
#
_symmetry.space_group_name_H-M   'P 1'
#
loop_
_entity.id
_entity.type
_entity.pdbx_description
1 polymer ?
#
loop_
_entity_poly.entity_id
_entity_poly.type
_entity_poly.pdbx_seq_one_letter_code
_entity_poly.pdbx_strand_id
1 'polypeptide(L)'
;MLAVAGSLHSQTVFSTGLVNPAKIIFGPSGTLLVSEIGPTPNSGRVSIVSPSGVRRTLIDGLPSGTAGRDPDGPTGIVLEGNTLYVAIGEGDELTTGATSGTMVPNPAGPSSPILNSILKITFSQSLELTTTAVTLKPTDHSILAEGDTLTLEDGAGGKATILVLSTFRHRPESPMIYRNSHPYALVKLTADAKQLYLANAGLNSIVQIDTQTGRARTVAKFPPQPNRGTTGPPVIDSVPDNLRVFGDRLLVNLLTGFP
;
A
#
# COMPACT_ATOMS: atom_id res chain seq x y z
N MET A 1 -27.63 36.50 22.87
CA MET A 1 -27.22 35.52 21.84
C MET A 1 -26.82 34.25 22.58
N LEU A 2 -27.70 33.26 22.69
CA LEU A 2 -27.42 32.01 23.40
C LEU A 2 -26.52 31.12 22.53
N ALA A 3 -25.38 30.71 23.07
CA ALA A 3 -24.53 29.69 22.49
C ALA A 3 -25.21 28.32 22.66
N VAL A 4 -25.50 27.65 21.56
CA VAL A 4 -25.94 26.25 21.58
C VAL A 4 -24.68 25.41 21.80
N ALA A 5 -24.60 24.75 22.95
CA ALA A 5 -23.57 23.76 23.22
C ALA A 5 -23.73 22.60 22.23
N GLY A 6 -22.71 22.37 21.40
CA GLY A 6 -22.67 21.20 20.53
C GLY A 6 -22.63 19.93 21.37
N SER A 7 -23.51 18.99 21.08
CA SER A 7 -23.49 17.66 21.70
C SER A 7 -22.15 16.99 21.38
N LEU A 8 -21.41 16.61 22.43
CA LEU A 8 -20.27 15.71 22.32
C LEU A 8 -20.77 14.38 21.74
N HIS A 9 -20.43 14.08 20.49
CA HIS A 9 -20.63 12.75 19.95
C HIS A 9 -19.68 11.79 20.68
N SER A 10 -20.25 10.86 21.45
CA SER A 10 -19.50 9.74 22.03
C SER A 10 -18.98 8.86 20.90
N GLN A 11 -17.67 8.84 20.68
CA GLN A 11 -17.04 7.91 19.76
C GLN A 11 -17.06 6.51 20.38
N THR A 12 -17.64 5.54 19.68
CA THR A 12 -17.57 4.13 20.06
C THR A 12 -16.56 3.42 19.18
N VAL A 13 -15.75 2.55 19.77
CA VAL A 13 -14.84 1.69 19.01
C VAL A 13 -15.66 0.79 18.09
N PHE A 14 -15.48 0.93 16.78
CA PHE A 14 -16.20 0.13 15.79
C PHE A 14 -15.60 -1.28 15.64
N SER A 15 -14.26 -1.41 15.66
CA SER A 15 -13.57 -2.69 15.52
C SER A 15 -12.23 -2.67 16.26
N THR A 16 -11.76 -3.84 16.70
CA THR A 16 -10.49 -4.04 17.39
C THR A 16 -9.67 -5.17 16.74
N GLY A 17 -8.42 -5.34 17.16
CA GLY A 17 -7.55 -6.42 16.66
C GLY A 17 -6.89 -6.14 15.30
N LEU A 18 -7.03 -4.92 14.77
CA LEU A 18 -6.23 -4.42 13.66
C LEU A 18 -4.79 -4.14 14.13
N VAL A 19 -3.83 -4.33 13.23
CA VAL A 19 -2.40 -4.23 13.46
C VAL A 19 -1.82 -3.27 12.42
N ASN A 20 -1.47 -2.06 12.85
CA ASN A 20 -0.96 -0.99 11.99
C ASN A 20 -1.80 -0.78 10.70
N PRO A 21 -3.09 -0.41 10.83
CA PRO A 21 -3.97 -0.22 9.68
C PRO A 21 -3.52 1.00 8.84
N ALA A 22 -3.30 0.80 7.54
CA ALA A 22 -2.78 1.83 6.63
C ALA A 22 -3.86 2.40 5.70
N LYS A 23 -4.71 1.54 5.11
CA LYS A 23 -5.79 1.96 4.20
C LYS A 23 -7.08 1.27 4.55
N ILE A 24 -8.18 2.01 4.43
CA ILE A 24 -9.55 1.48 4.50
C ILE A 24 -10.33 1.83 3.23
N ILE A 25 -11.08 0.87 2.71
CA ILE A 25 -12.08 1.04 1.64
C ILE A 25 -13.36 0.30 1.99
N PHE A 26 -14.46 0.68 1.35
CA PHE A 26 -15.69 -0.11 1.41
C PHE A 26 -15.53 -1.38 0.58
N GLY A 27 -15.94 -2.51 1.14
CA GLY A 27 -16.18 -3.76 0.44
C GLY A 27 -17.67 -3.94 0.11
N PRO A 28 -18.05 -5.10 -0.44
CA PRO A 28 -19.44 -5.46 -0.66
C PRO A 28 -20.24 -5.52 0.66
N SER A 29 -21.57 -5.39 0.54
CA SER A 29 -22.57 -5.45 1.64
C SER A 29 -22.24 -4.64 2.90
N GLY A 30 -21.57 -3.50 2.74
CA GLY A 30 -21.22 -2.60 3.84
C GLY A 30 -20.06 -3.06 4.70
N THR A 31 -19.30 -4.07 4.25
CA THR A 31 -18.02 -4.43 4.88
C THR A 31 -16.97 -3.34 4.64
N LEU A 32 -15.91 -3.36 5.46
CA LEU A 32 -14.71 -2.57 5.25
C LEU A 32 -13.55 -3.51 4.96
N LEU A 33 -12.75 -3.19 3.94
CA LEU A 33 -11.45 -3.81 3.73
C LEU A 33 -10.37 -2.91 4.33
N VAL A 34 -9.46 -3.50 5.08
CA VAL A 34 -8.38 -2.78 5.77
C VAL A 34 -7.03 -3.41 5.40
N SER A 35 -6.11 -2.65 4.83
CA SER A 35 -4.71 -3.08 4.69
C SER A 35 -3.94 -2.78 5.97
N GLU A 36 -3.08 -3.71 6.34
CA GLU A 36 -2.36 -3.72 7.62
C GLU A 36 -0.90 -4.07 7.36
N ILE A 37 0.01 -3.24 7.87
CA ILE A 37 1.43 -3.31 7.50
C ILE A 37 2.14 -4.54 8.09
N GLY A 38 1.74 -4.98 9.29
CA GLY A 38 2.44 -6.05 10.00
C GLY A 38 3.75 -5.58 10.67
N PRO A 39 4.04 -5.98 11.92
CA PRO A 39 5.19 -5.46 12.67
C PRO A 39 6.50 -6.23 12.40
N THR A 40 6.43 -7.40 11.76
CA THR A 40 7.58 -8.26 11.47
C THR A 40 7.67 -8.56 9.97
N PRO A 41 8.82 -9.08 9.49
CA PRO A 41 8.96 -9.52 8.10
C PRO A 41 7.79 -10.40 7.63
N ASN A 42 7.20 -10.05 6.50
CA ASN A 42 6.13 -10.80 5.83
C ASN A 42 4.91 -11.10 6.71
N SER A 43 4.51 -10.14 7.54
CA SER A 43 3.32 -10.23 8.42
C SER A 43 2.22 -9.24 8.03
N GLY A 44 2.37 -8.57 6.89
CA GLY A 44 1.33 -7.72 6.34
C GLY A 44 0.08 -8.51 5.99
N ARG A 45 -1.08 -7.87 6.04
CA ARG A 45 -2.36 -8.54 5.77
C ARG A 45 -3.42 -7.59 5.22
N VAL A 46 -4.49 -8.17 4.68
CA VAL A 46 -5.74 -7.45 4.44
C VAL A 46 -6.85 -8.13 5.23
N SER A 47 -7.62 -7.31 5.94
CA SER A 47 -8.76 -7.74 6.75
C SER A 47 -10.08 -7.31 6.16
N ILE A 48 -11.11 -8.07 6.50
CA ILE A 48 -12.51 -7.67 6.36
C ILE A 48 -13.06 -7.36 7.74
N VAL A 49 -13.73 -6.22 7.86
CA VAL A 49 -14.53 -5.83 9.02
C VAL A 49 -15.99 -5.82 8.60
N SER A 50 -16.82 -6.59 9.29
CA SER A 50 -18.26 -6.65 9.03
C SER A 50 -18.96 -5.31 9.40
N PRO A 51 -20.21 -5.09 8.95
CA PRO A 51 -21.02 -3.98 9.43
C PRO A 51 -21.24 -3.96 10.96
N SER A 52 -21.09 -5.11 11.62
CA SER A 52 -21.15 -5.25 13.08
C SER A 52 -19.81 -5.05 13.78
N GLY A 53 -18.74 -4.70 13.05
CA GLY A 53 -17.42 -4.45 13.62
C GLY A 53 -16.55 -5.70 13.80
N VAL A 54 -17.03 -6.88 13.40
CA VAL A 54 -16.30 -8.14 13.53
C VAL A 54 -15.21 -8.20 12.47
N ARG A 55 -13.94 -8.32 12.91
CA ARG A 55 -12.77 -8.38 12.04
C ARG A 55 -12.35 -9.84 11.79
N ARG A 56 -12.00 -10.15 10.53
CA ARG A 56 -11.33 -11.39 10.14
C ARG A 56 -10.26 -11.14 9.08
N THR A 57 -9.26 -12.01 9.00
CA THR A 57 -8.23 -11.94 7.96
C THR A 57 -8.81 -12.45 6.65
N LEU A 58 -8.53 -11.76 5.54
CA LEU A 58 -8.84 -12.21 4.18
C LEU A 58 -7.60 -12.85 3.53
N ILE A 59 -6.48 -12.13 3.60
CA ILE A 59 -5.17 -12.62 3.15
C ILE A 59 -4.12 -12.24 4.19
N ASP A 60 -3.22 -13.17 4.46
CA ASP A 60 -2.12 -13.04 5.41
C ASP A 60 -0.77 -13.31 4.72
N GLY A 61 0.32 -12.95 5.40
CA GLY A 61 1.68 -13.19 4.90
C GLY A 61 2.09 -12.27 3.76
N LEU A 62 1.44 -11.12 3.61
CA LEU A 62 1.83 -10.11 2.60
C LEU A 62 3.20 -9.52 2.94
N PRO A 63 3.96 -9.06 1.93
CA PRO A 63 5.27 -8.48 2.15
C PRO A 63 5.22 -7.30 3.11
N SER A 64 6.12 -7.33 4.09
CA SER A 64 6.37 -6.25 5.03
C SER A 64 7.80 -6.35 5.54
N GLY A 65 8.40 -5.23 5.96
CA GLY A 65 9.79 -5.17 6.40
C GLY A 65 10.07 -4.02 7.36
N THR A 66 11.14 -4.16 8.14
CA THR A 66 11.59 -3.13 9.10
C THR A 66 13.11 -2.91 8.95
N ALA A 67 13.55 -1.84 8.30
CA ALA A 67 14.98 -1.50 8.20
C ALA A 67 15.47 -0.66 9.40
N GLY A 68 15.08 -1.02 10.63
CA GLY A 68 15.32 -0.21 11.83
C GLY A 68 14.53 1.10 11.87
N ARG A 69 13.50 1.20 11.03
CA ARG A 69 12.49 2.26 10.96
C ARG A 69 11.12 1.68 11.28
N ASP A 70 10.10 2.54 11.27
CA ASP A 70 8.71 2.08 11.35
C ASP A 70 8.44 1.02 10.27
N PRO A 71 7.69 -0.05 10.59
CA PRO A 71 7.35 -1.07 9.60
C PRO A 71 6.64 -0.50 8.39
N ASP A 72 6.89 -1.11 7.24
CA ASP A 72 6.22 -0.78 5.98
C ASP A 72 5.86 -2.06 5.19
N GLY A 73 4.82 -1.99 4.35
CA GLY A 73 4.13 -3.18 3.82
C GLY A 73 2.88 -2.84 3.00
N PRO A 74 1.71 -3.47 3.24
CA PRO A 74 0.47 -3.16 2.50
C PRO A 74 -0.09 -1.75 2.79
N THR A 75 0.22 -0.78 1.94
CA THR A 75 -0.07 0.65 2.13
C THR A 75 -1.36 1.11 1.46
N GLY A 76 -1.76 0.47 0.35
CA GLY A 76 -2.91 0.91 -0.46
C GLY A 76 -3.68 -0.27 -1.05
N ILE A 77 -5.01 -0.15 -1.13
CA ILE A 77 -5.88 -1.18 -1.70
C ILE A 77 -6.98 -0.61 -2.58
N VAL A 78 -7.34 -1.37 -3.62
CA VAL A 78 -8.50 -1.14 -4.51
C VAL A 78 -9.19 -2.47 -4.75
N LEU A 79 -10.53 -2.49 -4.68
CA LEU A 79 -11.34 -3.65 -5.03
C LEU A 79 -12.13 -3.41 -6.32
N GLU A 80 -12.08 -4.38 -7.24
CA GLU A 80 -12.92 -4.46 -8.43
C GLU A 80 -13.53 -5.85 -8.55
N GLY A 81 -14.85 -5.97 -8.32
CA GLY A 81 -15.51 -7.27 -8.25
C GLY A 81 -14.84 -8.16 -7.19
N ASN A 82 -14.31 -9.31 -7.62
CA ASN A 82 -13.55 -10.23 -6.76
C ASN A 82 -12.02 -10.06 -6.90
N THR A 83 -11.54 -9.00 -7.55
CA THR A 83 -10.12 -8.72 -7.69
C THR A 83 -9.71 -7.60 -6.74
N LEU A 84 -8.81 -7.93 -5.82
CA LEU A 84 -8.15 -7.01 -4.92
C LEU A 84 -6.78 -6.65 -5.48
N TYR A 85 -6.50 -5.35 -5.57
CA TYR A 85 -5.18 -4.82 -5.85
C TYR A 85 -4.58 -4.28 -4.56
N VAL A 86 -3.32 -4.61 -4.28
CA VAL A 86 -2.62 -4.20 -3.06
C VAL A 86 -1.29 -3.56 -3.45
N ALA A 87 -1.09 -2.30 -3.07
CA ALA A 87 0.22 -1.66 -3.11
C ALA A 87 1.03 -2.15 -1.93
N ILE A 88 2.25 -2.58 -2.23
CA ILE A 88 3.26 -3.00 -1.28
C ILE A 88 4.33 -1.93 -1.26
N GLY A 89 4.56 -1.36 -0.08
CA GLY A 89 5.54 -0.33 0.17
C GLY A 89 6.99 -0.82 0.04
N GLU A 90 7.91 0.06 0.43
CA GLU A 90 9.35 -0.15 0.38
C GLU A 90 9.80 -1.25 1.35
N GLY A 91 9.13 -1.35 2.50
CA GLY A 91 9.54 -2.29 3.55
C GLY A 91 10.95 -1.97 4.03
N ASP A 92 11.85 -2.94 3.85
CA ASP A 92 13.25 -2.87 4.24
C ASP A 92 14.21 -3.07 3.06
N GLU A 93 13.80 -2.67 1.85
CA GLU A 93 14.66 -2.76 0.66
C GLU A 93 15.91 -1.87 0.78
N LEU A 94 15.77 -0.68 1.37
CA LEU A 94 16.88 0.23 1.68
C LEU A 94 17.03 0.45 3.19
N THR A 95 18.23 0.87 3.60
CA THR A 95 18.55 1.31 4.95
C THR A 95 19.33 2.62 4.92
N THR A 96 19.46 3.27 6.08
CA THR A 96 20.25 4.50 6.22
C THR A 96 21.72 4.22 5.95
N GLY A 97 22.35 5.04 5.09
CA GLY A 97 23.77 4.95 4.79
C GLY A 97 24.66 5.57 5.89
N ALA A 98 25.98 5.48 5.69
CA ALA A 98 26.96 5.98 6.65
C ALA A 98 26.97 7.53 6.79
N THR A 99 26.41 8.23 5.80
CA THR A 99 26.27 9.70 5.81
C THR A 99 24.81 10.05 6.01
N SER A 100 24.52 11.05 6.85
CA SER A 100 23.14 11.50 7.08
C SER A 100 22.48 11.94 5.76
N GLY A 101 21.24 11.50 5.55
CA GLY A 101 20.48 11.77 4.31
C GLY A 101 20.82 10.83 3.15
N THR A 102 21.64 9.80 3.34
CA THR A 102 21.88 8.78 2.30
C THR A 102 21.12 7.48 2.61
N MET A 103 20.72 6.81 1.54
CA MET A 103 20.07 5.49 1.57
C MET A 103 20.90 4.51 0.74
N VAL A 104 21.06 3.30 1.25
CA VAL A 104 21.79 2.21 0.58
C VAL A 104 20.95 0.93 0.62
N PRO A 105 21.17 -0.02 -0.31
CA PRO A 105 20.50 -1.31 -0.25
C PRO A 105 20.74 -1.99 1.10
N ASN A 106 19.70 -2.63 1.63
CA ASN A 106 19.79 -3.34 2.90
C ASN A 106 20.85 -4.47 2.80
N PRO A 107 21.94 -4.42 3.58
CA PRO A 107 23.00 -5.44 3.51
C PRO A 107 22.54 -6.85 3.88
N ALA A 108 21.47 -6.98 4.67
CA ALA A 108 20.87 -8.27 5.01
C ALA A 108 19.98 -8.84 3.89
N GLY A 109 19.74 -8.05 2.83
CA GLY A 109 18.72 -8.31 1.83
C GLY A 109 17.32 -7.88 2.29
N PRO A 110 16.39 -7.63 1.35
CA PRO A 110 15.00 -7.32 1.68
C PRO A 110 14.30 -8.52 2.32
N SER A 111 13.35 -8.25 3.23
CA SER A 111 12.49 -9.26 3.85
C SER A 111 11.62 -10.01 2.82
N SER A 112 11.33 -9.40 1.69
CA SER A 112 10.61 -10.03 0.57
C SER A 112 11.12 -9.53 -0.79
N PRO A 113 11.27 -10.44 -1.78
CA PRO A 113 11.67 -10.06 -3.13
C PRO A 113 10.58 -9.32 -3.92
N ILE A 114 9.36 -9.23 -3.39
CA ILE A 114 8.21 -8.55 -4.02
C ILE A 114 7.76 -7.30 -3.25
N LEU A 115 8.66 -6.69 -2.45
CA LEU A 115 8.50 -5.31 -1.98
C LEU A 115 8.43 -4.33 -3.17
N ASN A 116 7.94 -3.12 -2.93
CA ASN A 116 7.77 -2.09 -3.96
C ASN A 116 6.99 -2.57 -5.18
N SER A 117 5.82 -3.17 -4.96
CA SER A 117 5.04 -3.79 -6.02
C SER A 117 3.54 -3.49 -5.90
N ILE A 118 2.79 -3.90 -6.93
CA ILE A 118 1.35 -4.09 -6.81
C ILE A 118 1.06 -5.57 -7.00
N LEU A 119 0.36 -6.15 -6.03
CA LEU A 119 -0.19 -7.50 -6.15
C LEU A 119 -1.61 -7.41 -6.71
N LYS A 120 -1.92 -8.30 -7.67
CA LYS A 120 -3.28 -8.55 -8.15
C LYS A 120 -3.74 -9.89 -7.60
N ILE A 121 -4.82 -9.89 -6.83
CA ILE A 121 -5.35 -11.06 -6.14
C ILE A 121 -6.79 -11.25 -6.60
N THR A 122 -7.09 -12.36 -7.28
CA THR A 122 -8.43 -12.68 -7.77
C THR A 122 -9.01 -13.84 -6.97
N PHE A 123 -10.11 -13.59 -6.28
CA PHE A 123 -10.81 -14.61 -5.50
C PHE A 123 -11.82 -15.36 -6.38
N SER A 124 -11.90 -16.69 -6.21
CA SER A 124 -12.84 -17.54 -6.95
C SER A 124 -14.30 -17.32 -6.55
N GLN A 125 -14.54 -16.66 -5.42
CA GLN A 125 -15.85 -16.36 -4.86
C GLN A 125 -15.86 -14.95 -4.27
N SER A 126 -17.06 -14.47 -3.91
CA SER A 126 -17.21 -13.20 -3.19
C SER A 126 -16.38 -13.22 -1.90
N LEU A 127 -15.72 -12.11 -1.61
CA LEU A 127 -14.86 -11.96 -0.43
C LEU A 127 -15.61 -12.22 0.89
N GLU A 128 -16.92 -12.02 0.90
CA GLU A 128 -17.77 -12.30 2.05
C GLU A 128 -17.91 -13.79 2.36
N LEU A 129 -17.90 -14.63 1.31
CA LEU A 129 -17.98 -16.08 1.42
C LEU A 129 -16.63 -16.74 1.75
N THR A 130 -15.53 -16.02 1.53
CA THR A 130 -14.20 -16.44 1.97
C THR A 130 -14.11 -16.36 3.48
N THR A 131 -14.43 -17.43 4.21
CA THR A 131 -14.44 -17.43 5.69
C THR A 131 -13.09 -17.67 6.32
N THR A 132 -12.16 -18.24 5.56
CA THR A 132 -10.79 -18.57 6.01
C THR A 132 -9.79 -17.72 5.22
N ALA A 133 -8.70 -17.33 5.85
CA ALA A 133 -7.65 -16.58 5.18
C ALA A 133 -6.83 -17.49 4.25
N VAL A 134 -6.41 -16.95 3.12
CA VAL A 134 -5.26 -17.50 2.39
C VAL A 134 -3.98 -16.89 2.97
N THR A 135 -2.93 -17.69 3.10
CA THR A 135 -1.65 -17.24 3.69
C THR A 135 -0.53 -17.47 2.70
N LEU A 136 0.15 -16.39 2.32
CA LEU A 136 1.40 -16.47 1.56
C LEU A 136 2.52 -16.93 2.47
N LYS A 137 3.28 -17.91 1.99
CA LYS A 137 4.52 -18.38 2.62
C LYS A 137 5.72 -17.64 2.03
N PRO A 138 6.88 -17.63 2.70
CA PRO A 138 8.10 -17.06 2.13
C PRO A 138 8.47 -17.64 0.74
N THR A 139 8.24 -18.94 0.52
CA THR A 139 8.46 -19.58 -0.80
C THR A 139 7.54 -19.05 -1.88
N ASP A 140 6.31 -18.64 -1.52
CA ASP A 140 5.33 -18.09 -2.45
C ASP A 140 5.78 -16.72 -2.96
N HIS A 141 6.48 -15.95 -2.12
CA HIS A 141 7.04 -14.66 -2.52
C HIS A 141 8.12 -14.83 -3.59
N SER A 142 8.94 -15.88 -3.50
CA SER A 142 9.94 -16.19 -4.53
C SER A 142 9.29 -16.57 -5.86
N ILE A 143 8.26 -17.43 -5.84
CA ILE A 143 7.48 -17.80 -7.04
C ILE A 143 6.91 -16.53 -7.71
N LEU A 144 6.30 -15.65 -6.91
CA LEU A 144 5.76 -14.40 -7.40
C LEU A 144 6.85 -13.45 -7.96
N ALA A 145 8.05 -13.44 -7.35
CA ALA A 145 9.18 -12.64 -7.83
C ALA A 145 9.73 -13.11 -9.18
N GLU A 146 9.63 -14.40 -9.47
CA GLU A 146 10.00 -15.00 -10.76
C GLU A 146 9.00 -14.66 -11.88
N GLY A 147 7.85 -14.06 -11.52
CA GLY A 147 6.80 -13.64 -12.45
C GLY A 147 5.68 -14.66 -12.61
N ASP A 148 5.72 -15.75 -11.84
CA ASP A 148 4.70 -16.79 -11.89
C ASP A 148 3.42 -16.36 -11.18
N THR A 149 2.33 -17.02 -11.59
CA THR A 149 1.03 -16.89 -10.94
C THR A 149 0.83 -18.01 -9.93
N LEU A 150 0.45 -17.64 -8.71
CA LEU A 150 0.15 -18.57 -7.63
C LEU A 150 -1.35 -18.76 -7.47
N THR A 151 -1.81 -19.96 -7.14
CA THR A 151 -3.19 -20.17 -6.66
C THR A 151 -3.16 -20.86 -5.30
N LEU A 152 -3.75 -20.21 -4.31
CA LEU A 152 -3.87 -20.72 -2.94
C LEU A 152 -5.31 -21.08 -2.63
N GLU A 153 -5.52 -22.13 -1.84
CA GLU A 153 -6.85 -22.51 -1.33
C GLU A 153 -7.01 -22.05 0.13
N ASP A 154 -8.21 -21.62 0.50
CA ASP A 154 -8.55 -21.18 1.86
C ASP A 154 -8.91 -22.34 2.81
N GLY A 155 -8.83 -23.58 2.35
CA GLY A 155 -9.24 -24.77 3.11
C GLY A 155 -10.76 -24.97 3.26
N ALA A 156 -11.57 -24.01 2.81
CA ALA A 156 -13.03 -24.09 2.69
C ALA A 156 -13.50 -24.23 1.22
N GLY A 157 -12.56 -24.46 0.29
CA GLY A 157 -12.82 -24.62 -1.14
C GLY A 157 -12.76 -23.32 -1.95
N GLY A 158 -12.59 -22.17 -1.30
CA GLY A 158 -12.28 -20.91 -1.97
C GLY A 158 -10.83 -20.87 -2.43
N LYS A 159 -10.58 -20.15 -3.53
CA LYS A 159 -9.24 -19.97 -4.10
C LYS A 159 -8.91 -18.50 -4.27
N ALA A 160 -7.62 -18.17 -4.14
CA ALA A 160 -7.06 -16.87 -4.48
C ALA A 160 -5.93 -17.06 -5.49
N THR A 161 -6.08 -16.47 -6.67
CA THR A 161 -5.05 -16.42 -7.71
C THR A 161 -4.29 -15.10 -7.61
N ILE A 162 -2.97 -15.17 -7.42
CA ILE A 162 -2.11 -14.06 -7.03
C ILE A 162 -1.00 -13.92 -8.07
N LEU A 163 -0.73 -12.69 -8.51
CA LEU A 163 0.44 -12.35 -9.32
C LEU A 163 0.97 -10.97 -8.95
N VAL A 164 2.24 -10.72 -9.27
CA VAL A 164 2.82 -9.36 -9.24
C VAL A 164 2.42 -8.64 -10.52
N LEU A 165 1.59 -7.61 -10.38
CA LEU A 165 1.10 -6.82 -11.52
C LEU A 165 2.18 -5.86 -12.02
N SER A 166 2.84 -5.16 -11.12
CA SER A 166 3.89 -4.19 -11.44
C SER A 166 4.91 -4.14 -10.31
N THR A 167 6.17 -3.87 -10.67
CA THR A 167 7.25 -3.61 -9.72
C THR A 167 7.82 -2.23 -9.95
N PHE A 168 8.29 -1.61 -8.87
CA PHE A 168 8.89 -0.29 -8.86
C PHE A 168 10.27 -0.39 -8.22
N ARG A 169 11.27 0.20 -8.84
CA ARG A 169 12.65 0.11 -8.35
C ARG A 169 13.05 1.44 -7.72
N HIS A 170 13.81 1.36 -6.64
CA HIS A 170 14.65 2.47 -6.24
C HIS A 170 15.64 2.81 -7.38
N ARG A 171 16.20 4.02 -7.34
CA ARG A 171 17.11 4.49 -8.38
C ARG A 171 18.26 5.30 -7.79
N PRO A 172 19.45 5.30 -8.43
CA PRO A 172 20.53 6.17 -7.99
C PRO A 172 20.11 7.65 -8.04
N GLU A 173 20.40 8.41 -6.99
CA GLU A 173 20.13 9.84 -6.92
C GLU A 173 21.14 10.56 -6.01
N SER A 174 21.82 11.58 -6.53
CA SER A 174 22.75 12.40 -5.75
C SER A 174 21.99 13.53 -5.04
N PRO A 175 22.28 13.82 -3.76
CA PRO A 175 23.37 13.26 -2.93
C PRO A 175 22.99 12.00 -2.14
N MET A 176 21.74 11.52 -2.22
CA MET A 176 21.17 10.46 -1.38
C MET A 176 21.74 9.05 -1.63
N ILE A 177 22.59 8.88 -2.65
CA ILE A 177 23.02 7.61 -3.25
C ILE A 177 21.86 6.91 -3.95
N TYR A 178 20.79 6.56 -3.23
CA TYR A 178 19.56 6.01 -3.79
C TYR A 178 18.33 6.79 -3.33
N ARG A 179 17.40 7.01 -4.26
CA ARG A 179 16.04 7.40 -3.96
C ARG A 179 15.16 6.16 -4.01
N ASN A 180 14.42 5.94 -2.93
CA ASN A 180 13.45 4.85 -2.83
C ASN A 180 12.29 5.03 -3.81
N SER A 181 11.71 3.91 -4.21
CA SER A 181 10.30 3.88 -4.57
C SER A 181 9.49 3.60 -3.32
N HIS A 182 8.25 4.11 -3.25
CA HIS A 182 7.33 3.75 -2.18
C HIS A 182 5.88 3.81 -2.69
N PRO A 183 5.34 2.71 -3.26
CA PRO A 183 3.93 2.60 -3.58
C PRO A 183 3.10 2.79 -2.30
N TYR A 184 2.26 3.82 -2.25
CA TYR A 184 1.60 4.21 -1.01
C TYR A 184 0.07 4.19 -1.10
N ALA A 185 -0.51 4.87 -2.09
CA ALA A 185 -1.96 4.93 -2.24
C ALA A 185 -2.39 4.50 -3.64
N LEU A 186 -3.45 3.69 -3.72
CA LEU A 186 -4.08 3.27 -4.97
C LEU A 186 -5.50 3.79 -5.07
N VAL A 187 -5.89 4.18 -6.28
CA VAL A 187 -7.27 4.44 -6.68
C VAL A 187 -7.51 3.98 -8.12
N LYS A 188 -8.79 3.87 -8.47
CA LYS A 188 -9.25 3.60 -9.82
C LYS A 188 -10.29 4.65 -10.21
N LEU A 189 -10.12 5.28 -11.36
CA LEU A 189 -11.12 6.20 -11.91
C LEU A 189 -12.28 5.40 -12.50
N THR A 190 -13.52 5.79 -12.21
CA THR A 190 -14.71 5.12 -12.77
C THR A 190 -14.74 5.18 -14.30
N ALA A 191 -14.24 6.27 -14.89
CA ALA A 191 -14.16 6.45 -16.33
C ALA A 191 -13.07 5.57 -17.01
N ASP A 192 -12.18 4.96 -16.22
CA ASP A 192 -11.01 4.23 -16.73
C ASP A 192 -10.87 2.86 -16.07
N ALA A 193 -11.77 1.95 -16.44
CA ALA A 193 -11.87 0.62 -15.85
C ALA A 193 -10.64 -0.28 -16.10
N LYS A 194 -9.64 0.15 -16.87
CA LYS A 194 -8.43 -0.65 -17.13
C LYS A 194 -7.19 -0.10 -16.46
N GLN A 195 -7.30 0.99 -15.69
CA GLN A 195 -6.14 1.67 -15.13
C GLN A 195 -6.27 1.84 -13.62
N LEU A 196 -5.16 1.61 -12.93
CA LEU A 196 -4.94 2.06 -11.56
C LEU A 196 -4.10 3.33 -11.58
N TYR A 197 -4.31 4.16 -10.57
CA TYR A 197 -3.46 5.31 -10.29
C TYR A 197 -2.83 5.12 -8.92
N LEU A 198 -1.50 5.18 -8.89
CA LEU A 198 -0.67 4.98 -7.73
C LEU A 198 0.01 6.30 -7.34
N ALA A 199 -0.06 6.66 -6.06
CA ALA A 199 0.88 7.60 -5.47
C ALA A 199 2.16 6.84 -5.10
N ASN A 200 3.26 7.21 -5.76
CA ASN A 200 4.58 6.73 -5.39
C ASN A 200 5.25 7.83 -4.55
N ALA A 201 5.21 7.64 -3.23
CA ALA A 201 5.66 8.61 -2.24
C ALA A 201 7.17 8.88 -2.36
N GLY A 202 8.01 7.84 -2.47
CA GLY A 202 9.47 7.97 -2.54
C GLY A 202 9.96 8.68 -3.82
N LEU A 203 9.20 8.55 -4.92
CA LEU A 203 9.50 9.18 -6.21
C LEU A 203 8.72 10.47 -6.47
N ASN A 204 7.97 10.99 -5.48
CA ASN A 204 7.18 12.21 -5.59
C ASN A 204 6.32 12.26 -6.87
N SER A 205 5.60 11.18 -7.17
CA SER A 205 4.93 11.04 -8.47
C SER A 205 3.60 10.28 -8.42
N ILE A 206 2.77 10.53 -9.44
CA ILE A 206 1.61 9.70 -9.75
C ILE A 206 1.93 8.81 -10.94
N VAL A 207 1.63 7.52 -10.79
CA VAL A 207 1.85 6.50 -11.80
C VAL A 207 0.51 5.91 -12.24
N GLN A 208 0.27 5.84 -13.54
CA GLN A 208 -0.85 5.12 -14.15
C GLN A 208 -0.39 3.71 -14.54
N ILE A 209 -1.23 2.71 -14.27
CA ILE A 209 -0.88 1.30 -14.37
C ILE A 209 -2.00 0.52 -15.04
N ASP A 210 -1.68 -0.16 -16.12
CA ASP A 210 -2.63 -0.98 -16.86
C ASP A 210 -2.91 -2.31 -16.13
N THR A 211 -4.18 -2.59 -15.82
CA THR A 211 -4.57 -3.74 -14.99
C THR A 211 -4.52 -5.09 -15.70
N GLN A 212 -4.32 -5.08 -17.02
CA GLN A 212 -4.22 -6.28 -17.85
C GLN A 212 -2.75 -6.66 -18.08
N THR A 213 -1.90 -5.67 -18.33
CA THR A 213 -0.51 -5.87 -18.76
C THR A 213 0.51 -5.52 -17.67
N GLY A 214 0.11 -4.81 -16.63
CA GLY A 214 1.03 -4.34 -15.60
C GLY A 214 1.94 -3.19 -16.03
N ARG A 215 1.75 -2.66 -17.24
CA ARG A 215 2.55 -1.54 -17.75
C ARG A 215 2.28 -0.28 -16.94
N ALA A 216 3.35 0.30 -16.40
CA ALA A 216 3.30 1.50 -15.59
C ALA A 216 3.91 2.70 -16.34
N ARG A 217 3.31 3.88 -16.18
CA ARG A 217 3.88 5.15 -16.65
C ARG A 217 3.63 6.27 -15.65
N THR A 218 4.63 7.11 -15.42
CA THR A 218 4.45 8.33 -14.62
C THR A 218 3.58 9.33 -15.40
N VAL A 219 2.52 9.84 -14.76
CA VAL A 219 1.60 10.83 -15.34
C VAL A 219 1.69 12.20 -14.67
N ALA A 220 2.26 12.27 -13.47
CA ALA A 220 2.57 13.53 -12.79
C ALA A 220 3.81 13.37 -11.90
N LYS A 221 4.57 14.46 -11.74
CA LYS A 221 5.65 14.59 -10.76
C LYS A 221 5.47 15.86 -9.96
N PHE A 222 5.77 15.80 -8.68
CA PHE A 222 5.71 16.94 -7.78
C PHE A 222 7.14 17.42 -7.51
N PRO A 223 7.48 18.67 -7.85
CA PRO A 223 8.81 19.20 -7.57
C PRO A 223 9.01 19.39 -6.06
N PRO A 224 10.28 19.45 -5.61
CA PRO A 224 10.60 19.93 -4.27
C PRO A 224 10.06 21.35 -4.05
N GLN A 225 9.75 21.68 -2.80
CA GLN A 225 9.27 22.99 -2.38
C GLN A 225 10.30 23.66 -1.46
N PRO A 226 10.33 25.01 -1.39
CA PRO A 226 11.16 25.70 -0.42
C PRO A 226 10.81 25.28 1.00
N ASN A 227 11.81 24.94 1.81
CA ASN A 227 11.62 24.70 3.23
C ASN A 227 11.37 26.04 3.93
N ARG A 228 10.15 26.22 4.45
CA ARG A 228 9.76 27.43 5.21
C ARG A 228 9.98 27.29 6.72
N GLY A 229 10.45 26.14 7.17
CA GLY A 229 10.84 25.90 8.56
C GLY A 229 12.22 26.45 8.89
N THR A 230 12.58 26.43 10.18
CA THR A 230 13.90 26.84 10.68
C THR A 230 14.93 25.73 10.71
N THR A 231 14.53 24.49 10.39
CA THR A 231 15.35 23.29 10.55
C THR A 231 15.33 22.47 9.26
N GLY A 232 16.48 21.89 8.89
CA GLY A 232 16.62 21.01 7.73
C GLY A 232 17.17 21.70 6.47
N PRO A 233 17.24 20.98 5.35
CA PRO A 233 17.71 21.49 4.06
C PRO A 233 16.83 22.63 3.51
N PRO A 234 17.33 23.43 2.54
CA PRO A 234 16.60 24.56 1.97
C PRO A 234 15.37 24.15 1.13
N VAL A 235 15.25 22.87 0.77
CA VAL A 235 14.10 22.31 0.06
C VAL A 235 13.58 21.07 0.78
N ILE A 236 12.28 20.82 0.61
CA ILE A 236 11.54 19.65 1.11
C ILE A 236 10.84 18.96 -0.05
N ASP A 237 10.64 17.66 0.07
CA ASP A 237 9.94 16.85 -0.91
C ASP A 237 8.43 17.01 -0.78
N SER A 238 7.76 17.06 -1.95
CA SER A 238 6.30 16.99 -2.07
C SER A 238 5.88 15.51 -2.14
N VAL A 239 5.58 14.90 -1.00
CA VAL A 239 5.38 13.45 -0.87
C VAL A 239 3.91 13.10 -1.03
N PRO A 240 3.48 12.48 -2.16
CA PRO A 240 2.09 12.08 -2.32
C PRO A 240 1.75 10.88 -1.42
N ASP A 241 0.83 11.08 -0.48
CA ASP A 241 0.47 10.08 0.55
C ASP A 241 -0.98 9.58 0.41
N ASN A 242 -1.82 10.24 -0.38
CA ASN A 242 -3.18 9.77 -0.63
C ASN A 242 -3.72 10.23 -1.97
N LEU A 243 -4.63 9.42 -2.51
CA LEU A 243 -5.40 9.70 -3.71
C LEU A 243 -6.89 9.53 -3.44
N ARG A 244 -7.67 10.46 -3.98
CA ARG A 244 -9.14 10.38 -4.04
C ARG A 244 -9.63 10.73 -5.43
N VAL A 245 -10.66 10.02 -5.87
CA VAL A 245 -11.34 10.32 -7.13
C VAL A 245 -12.33 11.46 -6.89
N PHE A 246 -12.31 12.46 -7.78
CA PHE A 246 -13.29 13.54 -7.81
C PHE A 246 -13.70 13.79 -9.26
N GLY A 247 -14.83 13.21 -9.68
CA GLY A 247 -15.25 13.18 -11.08
C GLY A 247 -14.24 12.43 -11.95
N ASP A 248 -13.73 13.10 -12.97
CA ASP A 248 -12.68 12.63 -13.88
C ASP A 248 -11.26 12.98 -13.40
N ARG A 249 -11.10 13.49 -12.18
CA ARG A 249 -9.82 13.97 -11.62
C ARG A 249 -9.39 13.19 -10.41
N LEU A 250 -8.10 13.36 -10.09
CA LEU A 250 -7.49 12.90 -8.86
C LEU A 250 -7.24 14.10 -7.94
N LEU A 251 -7.74 14.01 -6.72
CA LEU A 251 -7.27 14.82 -5.61
C LEU A 251 -6.08 14.09 -4.98
N VAL A 252 -4.97 14.80 -4.87
CA VAL A 252 -3.72 14.28 -4.33
C VAL A 252 -3.43 15.02 -3.03
N ASN A 253 -3.28 14.26 -1.94
CA ASN A 253 -2.73 14.81 -0.71
C ASN A 253 -1.20 14.74 -0.76
N LEU A 254 -0.55 15.78 -0.24
CA LEU A 254 0.90 15.90 -0.21
C LEU A 254 1.34 16.13 1.23
N LEU A 255 2.19 15.24 1.75
CA LEU A 255 3.00 15.51 2.93
C LEU A 255 4.29 16.22 2.54
N THR A 256 4.94 16.79 3.54
CA THR A 256 6.30 17.33 3.40
C THR A 256 7.29 16.33 3.98
N GLY A 257 8.28 15.91 3.19
CA GLY A 257 9.37 15.06 3.63
C GLY A 257 10.71 15.78 3.54
N PHE A 258 11.67 15.40 4.37
CA PHE A 258 13.06 15.74 4.10
C PHE A 258 13.63 14.74 3.08
N PRO A 259 14.35 15.21 2.04
CA PRO A 259 15.12 14.35 1.17
C PRO A 259 16.12 13.50 1.97
#